data_AF-A0A7J4SJP3-F1
#
_entry.id   AF-A0A7J4SJP3-F1
#
_cell.length_a   1.000
_cell.length_b   1.000
_cell.length_c   1.000
_cell.angle_alpha   90.00
_cell.angle_beta   90.00
_cell.angle_gamma   90.00
#
_symmetry.space_group_name_H-M   'P 1'
#
loop_
_entity.id
_entity.type
_entity.pdbx_description
1 polymer ?
#
loop_
_entity_poly.entity_id
_entity_poly.type
_entity_poly.pdbx_seq_one_letter_code
_entity_poly.pdbx_strand_id
1 'polypeptide(L)'
;MNKVTISGHPGSGTSTLVEGLKNNFGWKSINGGEIFRNEAKNRGVSLAEFGQICSEDESVDLQLDDILRQHIADNSINIVESRLAGWWAYKMK
;
A
#
# COMPACT_ATOMS: atom_id res chain seq x y z
N MET A 1 4.93 -14.21 13.72
CA MET A 1 4.81 -12.74 13.88
C MET A 1 3.41 -12.34 13.46
N ASN A 2 2.76 -11.43 14.19
CA ASN A 2 1.41 -10.99 13.82
C ASN A 2 1.52 -9.99 12.65
N LYS A 3 0.84 -10.27 11.54
CA LYS A 3 0.77 -9.44 10.34
C LYS A 3 -0.67 -9.01 10.12
N VAL A 4 -0.88 -7.72 9.89
CA VAL A 4 -2.22 -7.16 9.65
C VAL A 4 -2.20 -6.32 8.37
N THR A 5 -3.26 -6.43 7.58
CA THR A 5 -3.51 -5.54 6.46
C THR A 5 -4.60 -4.56 6.82
N ILE A 6 -4.40 -3.29 6.49
CA ILE A 6 -5.39 -2.23 6.73
C ILE A 6 -5.80 -1.67 5.37
N SER A 7 -7.10 -1.71 5.09
CA SER A 7 -7.70 -1.19 3.87
C SER A 7 -8.83 -0.25 4.22
N GLY A 8 -9.01 0.78 3.41
CA GLY A 8 -10.03 1.80 3.63
C GLY A 8 -10.07 2.81 2.49
N HIS A 9 -11.12 3.61 2.46
CA HIS A 9 -11.25 4.72 1.52
C HIS A 9 -10.30 5.86 1.90
N PRO A 10 -9.87 6.69 0.94
CA PRO A 10 -9.19 7.94 1.26
C PRO A 10 -9.99 8.76 2.28
N GLY A 11 -9.33 9.24 3.33
CA GLY A 11 -9.97 10.03 4.39
C GLY A 11 -10.67 9.23 5.49
N SER A 12 -10.71 7.89 5.43
CA SER A 12 -11.36 7.07 6.47
C SER A 12 -10.52 6.88 7.74
N GLY A 13 -9.37 7.54 7.84
CA GLY A 13 -8.50 7.49 9.03
C GLY A 13 -7.59 6.26 9.14
N THR A 14 -7.35 5.51 8.06
CA THR A 14 -6.46 4.33 8.06
C THR A 14 -5.05 4.68 8.52
N SER A 15 -4.50 5.80 8.05
CA SER A 15 -3.16 6.25 8.43
C SER A 15 -3.09 6.65 9.91
N THR A 16 -4.17 7.26 10.45
CA THR A 16 -4.29 7.54 11.89
C THR A 16 -4.29 6.25 12.72
N LEU A 17 -5.01 5.22 12.28
CA LEU A 17 -5.00 3.90 12.92
C LEU A 17 -3.61 3.26 12.88
N VAL A 18 -2.95 3.29 11.73
CA VAL A 18 -1.60 2.74 11.53
C VAL A 18 -0.60 3.41 12.48
N GLU A 19 -0.60 4.73 12.58
CA GLU A 19 0.28 5.46 13.50
C GLU A 19 0.03 5.10 14.96
N GLY A 20 -1.23 4.95 15.37
CA GLY A 20 -1.57 4.47 16.72
C GLY A 20 -0.99 3.07 17.01
N LEU A 21 -1.10 2.15 16.05
CA LEU A 21 -0.55 0.80 16.18
C LEU A 21 0.98 0.80 16.24
N LYS A 22 1.65 1.60 15.41
CA LYS A 22 3.11 1.74 15.43
C LYS A 22 3.59 2.26 16.78
N ASN A 23 2.95 3.32 17.29
CA ASN A 23 3.34 3.94 18.55
C ASN A 23 3.10 3.01 19.75
N ASN A 24 2.02 2.23 19.74
CA ASN A 24 1.70 1.35 20.85
C ASN A 24 2.52 0.05 20.88
N PHE A 25 2.90 -0.48 19.70
CA PHE A 25 3.53 -1.80 19.59
C PHE A 25 4.96 -1.80 19.03
N GLY A 26 5.50 -0.63 18.64
CA GLY A 26 6.81 -0.54 17.96
C GLY A 26 6.83 -1.24 16.60
N TRP A 27 5.68 -1.35 15.94
CA TRP A 27 5.52 -2.08 14.68
C TRP A 27 6.04 -1.30 13.47
N LYS A 28 6.48 -2.05 12.45
CA LYS A 28 6.83 -1.51 11.14
C LYS A 28 5.63 -1.54 10.19
N SER A 29 5.47 -0.49 9.41
CA SER A 29 4.37 -0.34 8.46
C SER A 29 4.87 0.05 7.07
N ILE A 30 4.10 -0.34 6.06
CA ILE A 30 4.20 0.18 4.69
C ILE A 30 2.87 0.86 4.33
N ASN A 31 2.95 2.03 3.69
CA ASN A 31 1.80 2.76 3.15
C ASN A 31 1.82 2.69 1.61
N GLY A 32 0.87 1.95 1.03
CA GLY A 32 0.73 1.81 -0.43
C GLY A 32 0.37 3.10 -1.16
N GLY A 33 -0.31 4.03 -0.49
CA GLY A 33 -0.59 5.35 -1.06
C GLY A 33 0.67 6.22 -1.16
N GLU A 34 1.61 6.07 -0.24
CA GLU A 34 2.92 6.73 -0.30
C GLU A 34 3.78 6.14 -1.41
N ILE A 35 3.80 4.82 -1.55
CA ILE A 35 4.45 4.13 -2.69
C ILE A 35 3.90 4.68 -4.01
N PHE A 36 2.58 4.78 -4.14
CA PHE A 36 1.92 5.31 -5.34
C PHE A 36 2.32 6.76 -5.64
N ARG A 37 2.37 7.64 -4.61
CA ARG A 37 2.82 9.03 -4.77
C ARG A 37 4.30 9.14 -5.13
N ASN A 38 5.14 8.28 -4.56
CA ASN A 38 6.57 8.25 -4.87
C ASN A 38 6.82 7.80 -6.31
N GLU A 39 6.05 6.84 -6.83
CA GLU A 39 6.16 6.43 -8.23
C GLU A 39 5.73 7.52 -9.21
N ALA A 40 4.65 8.24 -8.94
CA ALA A 40 4.29 9.42 -9.72
C ALA A 40 5.44 10.44 -9.77
N LYS A 41 6.05 10.71 -8.61
CA LYS A 41 7.19 11.63 -8.49
C LYS A 41 8.44 11.14 -9.24
N ASN A 42 8.76 9.84 -9.15
CA ASN A 42 9.90 9.22 -9.84
C ASN A 42 9.76 9.31 -11.36
N ARG A 43 8.52 9.23 -11.87
CA ARG A 43 8.20 9.38 -13.30
C ARG A 43 8.07 10.84 -13.75
N GLY A 44 8.17 11.79 -12.83
CA GLY A 44 8.05 13.22 -13.12
C GLY A 44 6.63 13.67 -13.51
N VAL A 45 5.61 12.90 -13.11
CA VAL A 45 4.20 13.18 -13.43
C VAL A 45 3.41 13.53 -12.16
N SER A 46 2.28 14.22 -12.33
CA SER A 46 1.34 14.46 -11.23
C SER A 46 0.64 13.16 -10.80
N LEU A 47 0.04 13.19 -9.61
CA LEU A 47 -0.71 12.04 -9.09
C LEU A 47 -1.92 11.67 -9.97
N ALA A 48 -2.56 12.68 -10.57
CA ALA A 48 -3.71 12.50 -11.45
C ALA A 48 -3.29 11.87 -12.78
N GLU A 49 -2.20 12.38 -13.39
CA GLU A 49 -1.61 11.79 -14.59
C GLU A 49 -1.14 10.36 -14.34
N PHE A 50 -0.52 10.09 -13.19
CA PHE A 50 -0.11 8.74 -12.84
C PHE A 50 -1.30 7.79 -12.67
N GLY A 51 -2.40 8.27 -12.07
CA GLY A 51 -3.67 7.54 -12.03
C GLY A 51 -4.21 7.22 -13.41
N GLN A 52 -4.14 8.16 -14.36
CA GLN A 52 -4.53 7.93 -15.74
C GLN A 52 -3.63 6.89 -16.42
N ILE A 53 -2.31 6.98 -16.25
CA ILE A 53 -1.34 5.99 -16.76
C ILE A 53 -1.69 4.58 -16.25
N CYS A 54 -2.00 4.42 -14.96
CA CYS A 54 -2.36 3.12 -14.40
C CYS A 54 -3.67 2.58 -14.98
N SER A 55 -4.59 3.45 -15.40
CA SER A 55 -5.86 3.04 -16.01
C SER A 55 -5.73 2.66 -17.50
N GLU A 56 -4.72 3.20 -18.19
CA GLU A 56 -4.49 2.99 -19.62
C GLU A 56 -3.45 1.88 -19.88
N ASP A 57 -2.48 1.71 -18.98
CA ASP A 57 -1.41 0.73 -19.05
C ASP A 57 -1.46 -0.24 -17.86
N GLU A 58 -2.06 -1.41 -18.11
CA GLU A 58 -2.20 -2.49 -17.14
C GLU A 58 -0.85 -2.95 -16.56
N SER A 59 0.26 -2.80 -17.30
CA SER A 59 1.58 -3.23 -16.80
C SER A 59 2.03 -2.42 -15.58
N VAL A 60 1.63 -1.15 -15.49
CA VAL A 60 1.96 -0.28 -14.36
C VAL A 60 1.13 -0.65 -13.13
N ASP A 61 -0.15 -0.95 -13.32
CA ASP A 61 -1.03 -1.42 -12.24
C ASP A 61 -0.54 -2.76 -11.68
N LEU A 62 -0.20 -3.71 -12.55
CA LEU A 62 0.36 -5.01 -12.16
C LEU A 62 1.69 -4.87 -11.40
N GLN A 63 2.56 -3.94 -11.79
CA GLN A 63 3.80 -3.65 -11.06
C GLN A 63 3.52 -3.15 -9.64
N LEU A 64 2.55 -2.26 -9.45
CA LEU A 64 2.16 -1.77 -8.12
C LEU A 64 1.58 -2.90 -7.26
N ASP A 65 0.79 -3.79 -7.86
CA ASP A 65 0.26 -4.97 -7.18
C ASP A 65 1.37 -5.97 -6.81
N ASP A 66 2.38 -6.16 -7.66
CA ASP A 66 3.56 -6.98 -7.33
C ASP A 66 4.32 -6.40 -6.13
N ILE A 67 4.58 -5.08 -6.11
CA ILE A 67 5.23 -4.40 -4.98
C ILE A 67 4.42 -4.59 -3.69
N LEU A 68 3.10 -4.42 -3.76
CA LEU A 68 2.22 -4.61 -2.61
C LEU A 68 2.26 -6.05 -2.10
N ARG A 69 2.21 -7.04 -2.99
CA ARG A 69 2.32 -8.47 -2.65
C ARG A 69 3.67 -8.81 -2.01
N GLN A 70 4.77 -8.22 -2.48
CA GLN A 70 6.09 -8.39 -1.88
C GLN A 70 6.11 -7.88 -0.43
N HIS A 71 5.55 -6.71 -0.15
CA HIS A 71 5.43 -6.20 1.22
C HIS A 71 4.50 -7.05 2.10
N ILE A 72 3.42 -7.60 1.54
CA ILE A 72 2.56 -8.56 2.26
C ILE A 72 3.32 -9.86 2.58
N ALA A 73 4.26 -10.30 1.73
CA ALA A 73 5.07 -11.48 1.98
C ALA A 73 6.23 -11.21 2.97
N ASP A 74 6.73 -9.98 3.05
CA ASP A 74 7.88 -9.61 3.89
C ASP A 74 7.60 -9.79 5.40
N ASN A 75 8.29 -10.74 6.03
CA ASN A 75 8.15 -11.06 7.46
C ASN A 75 8.82 -10.06 8.40
N SER A 76 9.42 -8.99 7.89
CA SER A 76 9.92 -7.87 8.68
C SER A 76 8.89 -6.75 8.86
N ILE A 77 7.80 -6.78 8.09
CA ILE A 77 6.71 -5.80 8.11
C ILE A 77 5.52 -6.33 8.88
N ASN A 78 5.01 -5.53 9.82
CA ASN A 78 3.84 -5.89 10.64
C ASN A 78 2.54 -5.43 10.01
N ILE A 79 2.53 -4.23 9.40
CA ILE A 79 1.34 -3.58 8.87
C ILE A 79 1.54 -3.25 7.39
N VAL A 80 0.60 -3.69 6.53
CA VAL A 80 0.52 -3.21 5.15
C VAL A 80 -0.78 -2.44 4.98
N GLU A 81 -0.68 -1.12 4.84
CA GLU A 81 -1.81 -0.23 4.60
C GLU A 81 -1.92 0.06 3.11
N SER A 82 -2.97 -0.43 2.46
CA SER A 82 -3.29 -0.07 1.08
C SER A 82 -4.75 -0.37 0.79
N ARG A 83 -5.32 0.31 -0.20
CA ARG A 83 -6.70 0.09 -0.67
C ARG A 83 -6.97 -1.38 -0.99
N LEU A 84 -5.99 -2.08 -1.59
CA LEU A 84 -6.10 -3.48 -1.98
C LEU A 84 -5.35 -4.46 -1.06
N ALA A 85 -4.75 -3.99 0.05
CA ALA A 85 -3.94 -4.85 0.92
C ALA A 85 -4.73 -6.06 1.44
N GLY A 86 -5.96 -5.84 1.93
CA GLY A 86 -6.82 -6.92 2.41
C GLY A 86 -7.21 -7.93 1.33
N TRP A 87 -7.46 -7.46 0.10
CA TRP A 87 -7.79 -8.32 -1.03
C TRP A 87 -6.62 -9.24 -1.40
N TRP A 88 -5.42 -8.67 -1.55
CA TRP A 88 -4.23 -9.46 -1.88
C TRP A 88 -3.84 -10.41 -0.76
N ALA A 89 -3.89 -9.98 0.50
CA ALA A 89 -3.64 -10.87 1.63
C ALA A 89 -4.64 -12.03 1.70
N TYR A 90 -5.89 -11.85 1.28
CA TYR A 90 -6.85 -12.95 1.15
C TYR A 90 -6.52 -13.88 -0.01
N LYS A 91 -6.14 -13.34 -1.18
CA LYS A 91 -5.83 -14.12 -2.39
C LYS A 91 -4.50 -14.88 -2.33
N MET A 92 -3.58 -14.47 -1.45
CA MET A 92 -2.26 -15.09 -1.25
C MET A 92 -2.27 -16.23 -0.20
N LYS A 93 -3.42 -16.53 0.40
CA LYS A 93 -3.60 -17.70 1.27
C LYS A 93 -3.70 -18.98 0.45
#